data_AF-D5P7F7-F1
#
_entry.id   AF-D5P7F7-F1
#
_cell.length_a   1.000
_cell.length_b   1.000
_cell.length_c   1.000
_cell.angle_alpha   90.00
_cell.angle_beta   90.00
_cell.angle_gamma   90.00
#
_symmetry.space_group_name_H-M   'P 1'
#
loop_
_entity.id
_entity.type
_entity.pdbx_description
1 polymer ?
#
loop_
_entity_poly.entity_id
_entity_poly.type
_entity_poly.pdbx_seq_one_letter_code
_entity_poly.pdbx_strand_id
1 'polypeptide(L)'
;MTASVDDDGVVVLEGNGLCVVAWNHRPALVHTALRHSGGSARWEPRWHLLVVPTGTLVDGASNEFSLAAAHEKRGCSVTRTTNPDHLVPRMPAPTNVPPLRMTTRYAAGLPKRLRKRK
;
A
#
# COMPACT_ATOMS: atom_id res chain seq x y z
N MET A 1 10.39 9.10 14.71
CA MET A 1 11.41 8.87 13.66
C MET A 1 10.98 9.65 12.44
N THR A 2 11.92 10.15 11.65
CA THR A 2 11.67 10.82 10.38
C THR A 2 12.03 9.90 9.23
N ALA A 3 11.32 10.03 8.13
CA ALA A 3 11.60 9.31 6.90
C ALA A 3 11.55 10.27 5.71
N SER A 4 12.44 10.04 4.74
CA SER A 4 12.43 10.68 3.43
C SER A 4 12.55 9.62 2.35
N VAL A 5 12.07 9.93 1.16
CA VAL A 5 12.15 9.04 0.00
C VAL A 5 12.57 9.83 -1.22
N ASP A 6 13.49 9.27 -1.98
CA ASP A 6 13.94 9.79 -3.27
C ASP A 6 13.11 9.16 -4.43
N ASP A 7 13.14 9.80 -5.59
CA ASP A 7 12.39 9.40 -6.78
C ASP A 7 12.78 8.00 -7.30
N ASP A 8 13.99 7.53 -6.96
CA ASP A 8 14.49 6.21 -7.34
C ASP A 8 14.07 5.08 -6.38
N GLY A 9 13.26 5.41 -5.36
CA GLY A 9 12.72 4.48 -4.37
C GLY A 9 13.57 4.33 -3.12
N VAL A 10 14.72 5.00 -3.02
CA VAL A 10 15.55 4.96 -1.80
C VAL A 10 14.81 5.66 -0.66
N VAL A 11 14.64 4.94 0.45
CA VAL A 11 14.01 5.46 1.67
C VAL A 11 15.08 5.57 2.75
N VAL A 12 15.26 6.77 3.28
CA VAL A 12 16.16 7.05 4.39
C VAL A 12 15.31 7.25 5.65
N LEU A 13 15.61 6.48 6.69
CA LEU A 13 14.94 6.55 7.98
C LEU A 13 15.94 7.02 9.04
N GLU A 14 15.61 8.09 9.76
CA GLU A 14 16.47 8.68 10.78
C GLU A 14 15.72 8.92 12.09
N GLY A 15 16.37 8.62 13.22
CA GLY A 15 15.88 8.97 14.55
C GLY A 15 16.11 7.87 15.57
N ASN A 16 16.00 8.21 16.86
CA ASN A 16 16.26 7.30 17.97
C ASN A 16 17.68 6.66 17.92
N GLY A 17 18.67 7.40 17.41
CA GLY A 17 20.03 6.89 17.21
C GLY A 17 20.20 5.89 16.06
N LEU A 18 19.16 5.69 15.25
CA LEU A 18 19.15 4.78 14.10
C LEU A 18 19.21 5.57 12.78
N CYS A 19 20.00 5.09 11.83
CA CYS A 19 19.98 5.49 10.43
C CYS A 19 19.85 4.21 9.58
N VAL A 20 18.76 4.08 8.84
CA VAL A 20 18.49 2.93 7.96
C VAL A 20 18.24 3.43 6.55
N VAL A 21 18.96 2.83 5.60
CA VAL A 21 18.72 3.02 4.17
C VAL A 21 18.05 1.77 3.61
N ALA A 22 16.87 1.95 3.05
CA ALA A 22 16.04 0.89 2.51
C ALA A 22 15.44 1.32 1.17
N TRP A 23 14.58 0.49 0.59
CA TRP A 23 14.00 0.76 -0.72
C TRP A 23 12.53 0.39 -0.80
N ASN A 24 11.75 1.21 -1.51
CA ASN A 24 10.36 0.91 -1.85
C ASN A 24 10.14 1.08 -3.36
N HIS A 25 9.42 0.13 -3.96
CA HIS A 25 9.13 0.11 -5.39
C HIS A 25 8.11 1.16 -5.86
N ARG A 26 7.42 1.85 -4.94
CA ARG A 26 6.42 2.88 -5.21
C ARG A 26 6.77 4.17 -4.47
N PRO A 27 7.91 4.83 -4.79
CA PRO A 27 8.35 6.04 -4.10
C PRO A 27 7.27 7.12 -4.05
N ALA A 28 6.48 7.29 -5.11
CA ALA A 28 5.41 8.27 -5.17
C ALA A 28 4.37 8.12 -4.04
N LEU A 29 4.00 6.89 -3.67
CA LEU A 29 3.04 6.68 -2.57
C LEU A 29 3.65 6.96 -1.20
N VAL A 30 4.90 6.55 -1.01
CA VAL A 30 5.66 6.84 0.23
C VAL A 30 5.81 8.35 0.37
N HIS A 31 6.18 9.04 -0.71
CA HIS A 31 6.34 10.49 -0.75
C HIS A 31 5.04 11.22 -0.39
N THR A 32 3.91 10.81 -0.98
CA THR A 32 2.59 11.38 -0.63
C THR A 32 2.24 11.19 0.85
N ALA A 33 2.46 9.99 1.39
CA ALA A 33 2.17 9.71 2.80
C ALA A 33 3.09 10.51 3.74
N LEU A 34 4.38 10.60 3.44
CA LEU A 34 5.33 11.37 4.22
C LEU A 34 5.03 12.87 4.17
N ARG A 35 4.62 13.39 3.00
CA ARG A 35 4.19 14.79 2.87
C ARG A 35 3.00 15.11 3.78
N HIS A 36 2.03 14.21 3.91
CA HIS A 36 0.87 14.42 4.78
C HIS A 36 1.20 14.30 6.28
N SER A 37 2.18 13.48 6.64
CA SER A 37 2.60 13.28 8.03
C SER A 37 3.72 14.21 8.50
N GLY A 38 4.19 15.12 7.63
CA GLY A 38 5.34 15.98 7.90
C GLY A 38 6.65 15.19 8.05
N GLY A 39 6.77 14.07 7.33
CA GLY A 39 7.93 13.16 7.39
C GLY A 39 7.94 12.23 8.60
N SER A 40 6.90 12.26 9.44
CA SER A 40 6.79 11.40 10.63
C SER A 40 6.51 9.96 10.24
N ALA A 41 7.28 9.02 10.78
CA ALA A 41 7.05 7.60 10.58
C ALA A 41 7.48 6.76 11.78
N ARG A 42 7.04 5.50 11.79
CA ARG A 42 7.49 4.44 12.69
C ARG A 42 8.11 3.31 11.87
N TRP A 43 9.26 2.82 12.31
CA TRP A 43 9.95 1.71 11.69
C TRP A 43 9.75 0.42 12.48
N GLU A 44 9.33 -0.64 11.80
CA GLU A 44 9.13 -1.99 12.34
C GLU A 44 10.16 -2.96 11.73
N PRO A 45 11.38 -3.06 12.30
CA PRO A 45 12.49 -3.80 11.69
C PRO A 45 12.19 -5.30 11.52
N ARG A 46 11.43 -5.90 12.45
CA ARG A 46 11.07 -7.32 12.39
C ARG A 46 10.28 -7.69 11.13
N TRP A 47 9.48 -6.75 10.63
CA TRP A 47 8.58 -6.96 9.49
C TRP A 47 9.03 -6.19 8.24
N HIS A 48 10.10 -5.42 8.37
CA HIS A 48 10.56 -4.46 7.37
C HIS A 48 9.44 -3.51 6.92
N LEU A 49 8.67 -2.98 7.87
CA LEU A 49 7.52 -2.11 7.61
C LEU A 49 7.77 -0.68 8.05
N LEU A 50 7.54 0.25 7.14
CA LEU A 50 7.43 1.67 7.42
C LEU A 50 5.95 2.03 7.62
N VAL A 51 5.61 2.52 8.80
CA VAL A 51 4.26 2.95 9.16
C VAL A 51 4.22 4.47 9.20
N VAL A 52 3.42 5.06 8.32
CA VAL A 52 3.26 6.51 8.16
C VAL A 52 1.88 6.92 8.65
N PRO A 53 1.73 7.74 9.71
CA PRO A 53 0.44 8.16 10.21
C PRO A 53 -0.38 8.94 9.16
N THR A 54 -1.68 8.66 9.03
CA THR A 54 -2.54 9.28 8.00
C THR A 54 -3.50 10.33 8.56
N GLY A 55 -3.50 10.57 9.87
CA GLY A 55 -4.40 11.52 10.52
C GLY A 55 -3.95 11.89 11.93
N THR A 56 -4.78 12.64 12.66
CA THR A 56 -4.54 12.88 14.09
C THR A 56 -4.63 11.57 14.85
N LEU A 57 -3.90 11.48 15.97
CA LEU A 57 -3.70 10.28 16.80
C LEU A 57 -5.00 9.49 17.14
N VAL A 58 -6.16 10.13 17.00
CA VAL A 58 -7.49 9.64 17.40
C VAL A 58 -8.06 8.60 16.42
N ASP A 59 -7.70 8.64 15.14
CA ASP A 59 -8.29 7.73 14.13
C ASP A 59 -7.52 6.43 13.91
N GLY A 60 -6.29 6.30 14.45
CA GLY A 60 -5.46 5.09 14.33
C GLY A 60 -5.09 4.68 12.89
N ALA A 61 -5.53 5.41 11.88
CA ALA A 61 -5.28 5.12 10.47
C ALA A 61 -3.83 5.43 10.10
N SER A 62 -3.16 4.47 9.47
CA SER A 62 -1.79 4.61 8.99
C SER A 62 -1.64 4.01 7.58
N ASN A 63 -0.68 4.52 6.82
CA ASN A 63 -0.21 3.89 5.60
C ASN A 63 0.97 3.00 5.96
N GLU A 64 0.96 1.76 5.45
CA GLU A 64 2.01 0.79 5.71
C GLU A 64 2.74 0.47 4.40
N PHE A 65 4.07 0.54 4.44
CA PHE A 65 4.92 0.28 3.27
C PHE A 65 5.97 -0.77 3.62
N SER A 66 6.01 -1.86 2.86
CA SER A 66 7.11 -2.80 2.92
C SER A 66 8.37 -2.18 2.32
N LEU A 67 9.47 -2.24 3.05
CA LEU A 67 10.78 -1.79 2.60
C LEU A 67 11.69 -2.99 2.37
N ALA A 68 12.36 -3.04 1.23
CA ALA A 68 13.45 -3.98 1.00
C ALA A 68 14.78 -3.38 1.50
N ALA A 69 15.77 -4.22 1.79
CA ALA A 69 17.12 -3.72 1.96
C ALA A 69 17.58 -3.05 0.66
N ALA A 70 18.33 -1.94 0.74
CA ALA A 70 18.70 -1.17 -0.45
C ALA A 70 19.46 -1.99 -1.52
N HIS A 71 20.24 -2.99 -1.09
CA HIS A 71 20.97 -3.91 -1.98
C HIS A 71 20.07 -4.99 -2.61
N GLU A 72 18.84 -5.17 -2.14
CA GLU A 72 17.84 -6.10 -2.69
C GLU A 72 16.89 -5.41 -3.67
N LYS A 73 17.23 -4.19 -4.14
CA LYS A 73 16.45 -3.44 -5.14
C LYS A 73 16.17 -4.32 -6.36
N ARG A 74 14.90 -4.68 -6.53
CA ARG A 74 14.40 -5.36 -7.73
C ARG A 74 13.40 -4.44 -8.39
N GLY A 75 13.64 -4.11 -9.66
CA GLY A 75 12.63 -3.42 -10.46
C GLY A 75 11.33 -4.20 -10.42
N CYS A 76 10.21 -3.53 -10.12
CA CYS A 76 8.91 -4.18 -10.23
C CYS A 76 8.61 -4.43 -11.69
N SER A 77 8.85 -5.66 -12.16
CA SER A 77 8.14 -6.18 -13.30
C SER A 77 6.72 -6.49 -12.83
N VAL A 78 5.82 -5.51 -12.94
CA VAL A 78 4.43 -5.89 -13.15
C VAL A 78 4.45 -6.54 -14.52
N THR A 79 4.63 -7.86 -14.56
CA THR A 79 4.19 -8.65 -15.70
C THR A 79 2.70 -8.40 -15.70
N ARG A 80 2.29 -7.40 -16.47
CA ARG A 80 0.89 -7.15 -16.75
C ARG A 80 0.52 -8.33 -17.62
N THR A 81 0.23 -9.46 -16.98
CA THR A 81 -0.34 -10.62 -17.62
C THR A 81 -1.77 -10.22 -17.93
N THR A 82 -1.93 -9.32 -18.90
CA THR A 82 -3.00 -9.47 -19.87
C THR A 82 -2.73 -10.83 -20.50
N ASN A 83 -3.17 -11.89 -19.82
CA ASN A 83 -3.40 -13.14 -20.49
C ASN A 83 -4.35 -12.75 -21.64
N PRO A 84 -3.92 -12.88 -22.91
CA PRO A 84 -4.80 -12.54 -24.02
C PRO A 84 -6.06 -13.42 -24.00
N ASP A 85 -6.05 -14.55 -23.29
CA ASP A 85 -7.20 -15.43 -23.12
C ASP A 85 -8.33 -14.84 -22.26
N HIS A 86 -8.11 -13.77 -21.49
CA HIS A 86 -9.20 -13.17 -20.71
C HIS A 86 -10.23 -12.43 -21.58
N LEU A 87 -9.88 -12.12 -22.83
CA LEU A 87 -10.75 -11.40 -23.77
C LEU A 87 -11.65 -12.33 -24.58
N VAL A 88 -11.51 -13.64 -24.43
CA VAL A 88 -12.42 -14.63 -25.01
C VAL A 88 -12.90 -15.54 -23.88
N PRO A 89 -14.19 -15.52 -23.49
CA PRO A 89 -14.73 -16.47 -22.53
C PRO A 89 -14.66 -17.89 -23.11
N ARG A 90 -13.52 -18.57 -23.01
CA ARG A 90 -13.43 -20.00 -23.27
C ARG A 90 -13.82 -20.72 -22.00
N MET A 91 -15.13 -20.92 -21.89
CA MET A 91 -15.85 -21.65 -20.84
C MET A 91 -15.79 -21.02 -19.44
N PRO A 92 -16.88 -21.10 -18.67
CA PRO A 92 -16.81 -20.87 -17.23
C PRO A 92 -15.79 -21.85 -16.64
N ALA A 93 -14.83 -21.35 -15.86
CA ALA A 93 -14.04 -22.21 -15.00
C ALA A 93 -15.01 -23.02 -14.12
N PRO A 94 -14.80 -24.33 -13.90
CA PRO A 94 -15.62 -25.10 -13.00
C PRO A 94 -15.31 -24.64 -11.58
N THR A 95 -15.99 -23.58 -11.14
CA THR A 95 -15.82 -23.07 -9.79
C THR A 95 -16.59 -24.00 -8.86
N ASN A 96 -15.91 -24.98 -8.28
CA ASN A 96 -16.36 -25.70 -7.08
C ASN A 96 -16.46 -24.78 -5.85
N VAL A 97 -16.33 -23.47 -6.04
CA VAL A 97 -16.58 -22.45 -5.02
C VAL A 97 -18.08 -22.19 -5.01
N PRO A 98 -18.79 -22.54 -3.92
CA PRO A 98 -20.20 -22.23 -3.80
C PRO A 98 -20.38 -20.70 -3.91
N PRO A 99 -21.44 -20.23 -4.59
CA PRO A 99 -21.70 -18.81 -4.72
C PRO A 99 -21.75 -18.19 -3.32
N LEU A 100 -20.94 -17.14 -3.11
CA LEU A 100 -20.97 -16.37 -1.87
C LEU A 100 -22.40 -15.89 -1.67
N ARG A 101 -23.10 -16.45 -0.68
CA ARG A 101 -24.42 -15.97 -0.27
C ARG A 101 -24.24 -14.58 0.30
N MET A 102 -24.43 -13.56 -0.53
CA MET A 102 -24.48 -12.19 -0.05
C MET A 102 -25.64 -12.08 0.94
N THR A 103 -25.33 -11.83 2.21
CA THR A 103 -26.37 -11.47 3.17
C THR A 103 -26.96 -10.12 2.75
N THR A 104 -28.26 -9.92 2.98
CA THR A 104 -29.02 -8.74 2.52
C THR A 104 -28.38 -7.41 2.93
N ARG A 105 -27.54 -7.43 3.98
CA ARG A 105 -26.79 -6.26 4.47
C ARG A 105 -25.75 -5.72 3.48
N TYR A 106 -25.22 -6.54 2.56
CA TYR A 106 -24.19 -6.13 1.61
C TYR A 106 -24.70 -6.01 0.16
N ALA A 107 -25.92 -6.47 -0.12
CA ALA A 107 -26.53 -6.42 -1.46
C ALA A 107 -26.95 -5.00 -1.88
N ALA A 108 -27.16 -4.08 -0.93
CA ALA A 108 -27.71 -2.76 -1.20
C ALA A 108 -26.71 -1.77 -1.84
N GLY A 109 -25.44 -2.16 -2.03
CA GLY A 109 -24.39 -1.25 -2.47
C GLY A 109 -24.08 -0.17 -1.42
N LEU A 110 -22.94 0.50 -1.58
CA LEU A 110 -22.55 1.60 -0.70
C LEU A 110 -23.59 2.75 -0.83
N PRO A 111 -24.22 3.20 0.27
CA PRO A 111 -25.20 4.27 0.20
C PRO A 111 -24.55 5.55 -0.36
N LYS A 112 -25.19 6.15 -1.38
CA LYS A 112 -24.73 7.35 -2.13
C LYS A 112 -24.51 8.61 -1.28
N ARG A 113 -24.67 8.56 0.05
CA ARG A 113 -24.51 9.72 0.95
C ARG A 113 -23.07 10.08 1.31
N LEU A 114 -22.07 9.27 0.92
CA LEU A 114 -20.65 9.62 1.08
C LEU A 114 -20.02 10.32 -0.15
N ARG A 115 -20.78 10.55 -1.23
CA ARG A 115 -20.37 11.42 -2.35
C ARG A 115 -20.78 12.88 -2.09
N LYS A 116 -20.30 13.51 -1.02
CA LYS A 116 -20.27 14.97 -0.89
C LYS A 116 -19.11 15.44 -0.01
N ARG A 117 -18.28 16.30 -0.60
CA ARG A 117 -17.49 17.44 -0.07
C ARG A 117 -16.51 17.78 -1.21
N LYS A 118 -16.60 18.87 -1.98
CA LYS A 118 -16.63 20.30 -1.62
C LYS A 118 -15.79 20.64 -0.40
#